data_AF-A0A1I5KZK7-F1
#
_entry.id   AF-A0A1I5KZK7-F1
#
_cell.length_a   1.000
_cell.length_b   1.000
_cell.length_c   1.000
_cell.angle_alpha   90.00
_cell.angle_beta   90.00
_cell.angle_gamma   90.00
#
_symmetry.space_group_name_H-M   'P 1'
#
loop_
_entity.id
_entity.type
_entity.pdbx_description
1 polymer ?
#
loop_
_entity_poly.entity_id
_entity_poly.type
_entity_poly.pdbx_seq_one_letter_code
_entity_poly.pdbx_strand_id
1 'polypeptide(L)' 'MQGFKEFHLLRGPVNETEGYTLFASHTVWASQEDFIAWTKSENFRAAHRNAGGSKVHYLGHPQFEGFSVVEGA' A
#
# COMPACT_ATOMS: atom_id res chain seq x y z
N MET A 1 -13.89 -7.54 -2.45
CA MET A 1 -13.28 -6.87 -3.62
C MET A 1 -13.02 -7.97 -4.61
N GLN A 2 -13.55 -7.88 -5.82
CA GLN A 2 -13.23 -8.88 -6.84
C GLN A 2 -11.72 -8.89 -7.07
N GLY A 3 -11.13 -10.06 -7.27
CA GLY A 3 -9.70 -10.23 -7.53
C GLY A 3 -8.71 -9.97 -6.39
N PHE A 4 -9.12 -9.63 -5.17
CA PHE A 4 -8.18 -9.49 -4.06
C PHE A 4 -7.57 -10.85 -3.66
N LYS A 5 -6.25 -10.90 -3.46
CA LYS A 5 -5.55 -12.12 -3.03
C LYS A 5 -5.02 -12.00 -1.60
N GLU A 6 -4.28 -10.94 -1.31
CA GLU A 6 -3.56 -10.83 -0.03
C GLU A 6 -3.21 -9.38 0.32
N PHE A 7 -3.03 -9.15 1.62
CA PHE A 7 -2.55 -7.90 2.21
C PHE A 7 -1.53 -8.21 3.31
N HIS A 8 -0.42 -7.50 3.28
CA HIS A 8 0.61 -7.53 4.33
C HIS A 8 1.06 -6.10 4.63
N LEU A 9 1.16 -5.75 5.92
CA LEU A 9 1.88 -4.56 6.34
C LEU A 9 3.34 -4.95 6.57
N LEU A 10 4.21 -4.47 5.69
CA LEU A 10 5.64 -4.72 5.74
C LEU A 10 6.34 -3.60 6.51
N ARG A 11 7.39 -3.96 7.24
CA ARG A 11 8.30 -3.04 7.91
C ARG A 11 9.72 -3.34 7.43
N GLY A 12 10.35 -2.36 6.81
CA GLY A 12 11.76 -2.42 6.40
C GLY A 12 12.72 -2.20 7.57
N PRO A 13 14.04 -2.31 7.32
CA PRO A 13 15.05 -1.88 8.27
C PRO A 13 14.99 -0.36 8.50
N VAL A 14 15.66 0.09 9.56
CA VAL A 14 15.90 1.52 9.79
C VAL A 14 16.92 2.00 8.75
N ASN A 15 16.57 3.01 7.96
CA ASN A 15 17.51 3.76 7.12
C ASN A 15 18.12 4.87 7.98
N GLU A 16 19.34 4.66 8.48
CA GLU A 16 20.01 5.65 9.34
C GLU A 16 20.47 6.90 8.58
N THR A 17 20.83 6.78 7.31
CA THR A 17 21.28 7.90 6.48
C THR A 17 20.16 8.90 6.21
N GLU A 18 18.95 8.39 5.94
CA GLU A 18 17.78 9.23 5.65
C GLU A 18 16.83 9.39 6.85
N GLY A 19 17.10 8.71 7.97
CA GLY A 19 16.41 8.90 9.25
C GLY A 19 14.97 8.39 9.30
N TYR A 20 14.62 7.32 8.56
CA TYR A 20 13.28 6.72 8.59
C TYR A 20 13.27 5.20 8.63
N THR A 21 12.12 4.62 9.00
CA THR A 21 11.82 3.20 8.78
C THR A 21 10.74 3.11 7.70
N LEU A 22 10.99 2.36 6.64
CA LEU A 22 9.98 2.17 5.59
C LEU A 22 8.86 1.25 6.11
N PHE A 23 7.62 1.69 5.93
CA PHE A 23 6.45 0.84 6.06
C PHE A 23 5.73 0.78 4.71
N ALA A 24 5.34 -0.41 4.29
CA ALA A 24 4.65 -0.62 3.01
C ALA A 24 3.41 -1.50 3.19
N SER A 25 2.27 -1.02 2.70
CA SER A 25 1.08 -1.83 2.52
C SER A 25 1.23 -2.61 1.22
N HIS A 26 1.60 -3.89 1.32
CA HIS A 26 1.75 -4.77 0.17
C HIS A 26 0.44 -5.50 -0.09
N THR A 27 -0.10 -5.38 -1.31
CA THR A 27 -1.30 -6.10 -1.72
C THR A 27 -1.09 -6.79 -3.04
N VAL A 28 -1.60 -8.01 -3.17
CA VAL A 28 -1.62 -8.73 -4.45
C VAL A 28 -3.05 -8.91 -4.92
N TRP A 29 -3.23 -8.77 -6.22
CA TRP A 29 -4.50 -8.80 -6.90
C TRP A 29 -4.44 -9.76 -8.09
N ALA A 30 -5.61 -10.23 -8.53
CA ALA A 30 -5.77 -11.07 -9.71
C ALA A 30 -5.62 -10.27 -10.99
N SER A 31 -6.00 -9.00 -10.98
CA SER A 31 -5.90 -8.08 -12.11
C SER A 31 -5.66 -6.65 -11.62
N GLN A 32 -5.15 -5.80 -12.51
CA GLN A 32 -5.01 -4.37 -12.25
C GLN A 32 -6.38 -3.69 -12.16
N GLU A 33 -7.33 -4.14 -12.98
CA GLU A 33 -8.70 -3.64 -13.03
C GLU A 33 -9.39 -3.78 -11.66
N ASP A 34 -9.25 -4.94 -11.03
CA ASP A 34 -9.79 -5.24 -9.71
C ASP A 34 -9.22 -4.30 -8.62
N PHE A 35 -7.91 -4.05 -8.66
CA PHE A 35 -7.25 -3.10 -7.77
C PHE A 35 -7.79 -1.67 -7.98
N ILE A 36 -7.88 -1.20 -9.23
CA ILE A 36 -8.38 0.13 -9.57
C ILE A 36 -9.86 0.29 -9.21
N ALA A 37 -10.67 -0.75 -9.38
CA ALA A 37 -12.06 -0.74 -8.95
C ALA A 37 -12.16 -0.59 -7.43
N TRP A 38 -11.29 -1.28 -6.69
CA TRP A 38 -11.23 -1.13 -5.25
C TRP A 38 -10.81 0.27 -4.81
N THR A 39 -9.77 0.89 -5.38
CA THR A 39 -9.32 2.23 -4.96
C THR A 39 -10.41 3.30 -5.11
N LYS A 40 -11.41 3.06 -5.97
CA LYS A 40 -12.58 3.93 -6.19
C LYS A 40 -13.80 3.59 -5.31
N SER A 41 -13.75 2.49 -4.57
CA SER A 41 -14.87 1.96 -3.79
C SER A 41 -15.09 2.68 -2.45
N GLU A 42 -16.28 2.50 -1.85
CA GLU A 42 -16.53 2.96 -0.48
C GLU A 42 -15.67 2.22 0.55
N ASN A 43 -15.34 0.95 0.32
CA ASN A 43 -14.46 0.19 1.19
C ASN A 43 -13.08 0.84 1.31
N PHE A 44 -12.51 1.32 0.19
CA PHE A 44 -11.23 2.04 0.21
C PHE A 44 -11.34 3.33 1.01
N ARG A 45 -12.40 4.14 0.77
CA ARG A 45 -12.63 5.38 1.51
C ARG A 45 -12.80 5.11 3.01
N ALA A 46 -13.54 4.08 3.38
CA ALA A 46 -13.78 3.71 4.77
C ALA A 46 -12.49 3.25 5.47
N ALA A 47 -11.67 2.44 4.82
CA ALA A 47 -10.39 1.96 5.36
C ALA A 47 -9.41 3.12 5.62
N HIS A 48 -9.44 4.16 4.78
CA HIS A 48 -8.53 5.31 4.86
C HIS A 48 -9.15 6.55 5.51
N ARG A 49 -10.37 6.47 6.05
CA ARG A 49 -11.11 7.64 6.57
C ARG A 49 -10.40 8.37 7.73
N ASN A 50 -9.52 7.66 8.43
CA ASN A 50 -8.76 8.20 9.57
C ASN A 50 -7.31 8.52 9.21
N ALA A 51 -6.93 8.43 7.92
CA ALA A 51 -5.61 8.84 7.47
C ALA A 51 -5.37 10.32 7.83
N GLY A 52 -4.18 10.63 8.36
CA GLY A 52 -3.83 11.98 8.81
C GLY A 52 -4.23 12.34 10.24
N GLY A 53 -5.00 11.51 10.96
CA GLY A 53 -5.37 11.76 12.37
C GLY A 53 -4.30 11.36 13.40
N SER A 54 -3.30 10.58 13.00
CA SER A 54 -2.24 10.07 13.88
C SER A 54 -1.00 10.98 13.84
N LYS A 55 -0.43 11.30 15.01
CA LYS A 55 0.86 12.01 15.18
C LYS A 55 2.07 11.13 14.80
N VAL A 56 1.98 10.36 13.72
CA VAL A 56 3.17 9.72 13.16
C VAL A 56 3.88 10.79 12.34
N HIS A 57 5.11 11.10 12.71
CA HIS A 57 5.98 11.96 11.93
C HIS A 57 6.43 11.18 10.69
N TYR A 58 5.70 11.36 9.59
CA TYR A 58 6.12 10.86 8.28
C TYR A 58 7.17 11.80 7.70
N LEU A 59 8.21 11.23 7.08
CA LEU A 59 9.21 12.01 6.36
C LEU A 59 8.63 12.71 5.12
N GLY A 60 7.57 12.15 4.55
CA GLY A 60 6.88 12.68 3.38
C GLY A 60 5.50 12.06 3.18
N HIS A 61 4.89 12.34 2.04
CA HIS A 61 3.61 11.73 1.66
C HIS A 61 3.81 10.25 1.23
N PRO A 62 2.79 9.40 1.39
CA PRO A 62 2.85 8.02 0.90
C PRO A 62 3.13 7.98 -0.61
N GLN A 63 4.03 7.11 -1.02
CA GLN A 63 4.28 6.79 -2.43
C GLN A 63 3.53 5.51 -2.81
N PHE A 64 2.97 5.48 -4.01
CA PHE A 64 2.40 4.27 -4.60
C PHE A 64 3.38 3.69 -5.63
N GLU A 65 3.66 2.39 -5.50
CA GLU A 65 4.46 1.64 -6.46
C GLU A 65 3.65 0.41 -6.92
N GLY A 66 3.51 0.26 -8.23
CA GLY A 66 2.79 -0.86 -8.84
C GLY A 66 3.73 -1.75 -9.64
N PHE A 67 3.53 -3.06 -9.54
CA PHE A 67 4.34 -4.07 -10.22
C PHE A 67 3.44 -5.06 -10.96
N SER A 68 3.91 -5.52 -12.12
CA SER A 68 3.34 -6.66 -12.82
C SER A 68 4.26 -7.87 -12.63
N VAL A 69 3.68 -9.04 -12.40
CA VAL A 69 4.44 -10.28 -12.31
C VAL A 69 5.08 -10.56 -13.68
N VAL A 70 6.38 -10.86 -13.68
CA VAL A 70 7.08 -11.34 -14.87
C VAL A 70 6.92 -12.85 -14.92
N GLU A 71 6.15 -13.34 -15.89
CA GLU A 71 5.91 -14.77 -16.08
C GLU A 71 7.20 -15.49 -16.52
N GLY A 72 7.52 -16.61 -15.88
CA GLY A 72 8.65 -17.47 -16.24
C GLY A 72 10.03 -17.01 -15.78
N ALA A 73 10.10 -16.08 -14.82
CA ALA A 73 11.33 -15.70 -14.14
C ALA A 73 11.81 -16.75 -13.11
#